data_AF-A0A954V352-F1
#
_entry.id   AF-A0A954V352-F1
#
_cell.length_a   1.000
_cell.length_b   1.000
_cell.length_c   1.000
_cell.angle_alpha   90.00
_cell.angle_beta   90.00
_cell.angle_gamma   90.00
#
_symmetry.space_group_name_H-M   'P 1'
#
loop_
_entity.id
_entity.type
_entity.pdbx_description
1 polymer ?
#
loop_
_entity_poly.entity_id
_entity_poly.type
_entity_poly.pdbx_seq_one_letter_code
_entity_poly.pdbx_strand_id
1 'polypeptide(L)'
;LEPTVKWEIKMMRKLAAVVSGGFFNVKLNGSGLVAITTHFEPITLLVKPGAPVRTDPNATIAWSGNLNPAFKTDVSLKSFFGRGSGESIQMEFDGDGFVVVQPYEEVSLQHAVGG
;
A
#
# COMPACT_ATOMS: atom_id res chain seq x y z
N LEU A 1 -25.41 4.66 2.52
CA LEU A 1 -24.25 4.63 3.44
C LEU A 1 -24.54 3.58 4.48
N GLU A 2 -23.63 2.64 4.70
CA GLU A 2 -23.79 1.61 5.73
C GLU A 2 -23.62 2.26 7.11
N PRO A 3 -24.68 2.50 7.89
CA PRO A 3 -24.65 3.41 9.04
C PRO A 3 -23.81 2.88 10.21
N THR A 4 -23.50 1.59 10.21
CA THR A 4 -22.74 0.88 11.24
C THR A 4 -21.25 0.80 10.93
N VAL A 5 -20.80 1.22 9.75
CA VAL A 5 -19.39 1.29 9.37
C VAL A 5 -18.87 2.71 9.55
N LYS A 6 -17.95 2.88 10.50
CA LYS A 6 -17.23 4.13 10.75
C LYS A 6 -15.95 4.16 9.92
N TRP A 7 -15.57 5.35 9.45
CA TRP A 7 -14.34 5.56 8.71
C TRP A 7 -13.52 6.70 9.31
N GLU A 8 -12.19 6.59 9.22
CA GLU A 8 -11.26 7.64 9.61
C GLU A 8 -10.07 7.66 8.64
N ILE A 9 -9.56 8.85 8.29
CA ILE A 9 -8.34 8.98 7.48
C ILE A 9 -7.14 8.88 8.42
N LYS A 10 -6.21 7.97 8.15
CA LYS A 10 -4.93 7.85 8.86
C LYS A 10 -3.77 8.16 7.95
N MET A 11 -2.86 8.95 8.49
CA MET A 11 -1.56 9.21 7.88
C MET A 11 -0.53 8.22 8.43
N MET A 12 0.18 7.53 7.55
CA MET A 12 1.28 6.66 7.96
C MET A 12 2.56 7.50 8.13
N ARG A 13 2.98 7.67 9.39
CA ARG A 13 4.10 8.55 9.77
C ARG A 13 5.34 7.72 10.05
N LYS A 14 6.18 7.46 9.04
CA LYS A 14 7.61 7.03 9.10
C LYS A 14 8.00 6.54 7.71
N LEU A 15 9.06 6.95 7.03
CA LEU A 15 10.17 7.88 7.27
C LEU A 15 10.48 8.52 5.90
N ALA A 16 10.73 9.82 5.85
CA ALA A 16 11.38 10.54 4.75
C ALA A 16 10.79 10.53 3.30
N ALA A 17 9.72 9.81 2.94
CA ALA A 17 9.17 9.75 1.57
C ALA A 17 7.77 10.40 1.38
N VAL A 18 7.34 11.20 2.36
CA VAL A 18 6.17 12.12 2.31
C VAL A 18 6.46 13.38 1.47
N VAL A 19 7.61 13.46 0.80
CA VAL A 19 8.21 14.73 0.35
C VAL A 19 7.37 15.52 -0.68
N SER A 20 6.30 14.96 -1.25
CA SER A 20 5.38 15.68 -2.15
C SER A 20 3.88 15.36 -2.03
N GLY A 21 3.40 14.61 -1.03
CA GLY A 21 1.97 14.26 -1.01
C GLY A 21 1.41 13.36 0.10
N GLY A 22 2.24 12.75 0.95
CA GLY A 22 1.77 11.93 2.09
C GLY A 22 1.13 10.58 1.71
N PHE A 23 1.32 9.56 2.55
CA PHE A 23 0.61 8.28 2.41
C PHE A 23 -0.56 8.24 3.38
N PHE A 24 -1.77 8.26 2.83
CA PHE A 24 -3.02 8.24 3.58
C PHE A 24 -3.77 6.93 3.31
N ASN A 25 -4.41 6.40 4.34
CA ASN A 25 -5.36 5.31 4.21
C ASN A 25 -6.66 5.65 4.92
N VAL A 26 -7.74 5.00 4.52
CA VAL A 26 -9.03 5.08 5.20
C VAL A 26 -9.18 3.81 6.05
N LYS A 27 -9.21 3.97 7.37
CA LYS A 27 -9.49 2.86 8.28
C LYS A 27 -10.99 2.72 8.47
N LEU A 28 -11.52 1.57 8.10
CA LEU A 28 -12.93 1.19 8.30
C LEU A 28 -13.06 0.35 9.57
N ASN A 29 -14.07 0.63 10.40
CA ASN A 29 -14.35 -0.11 11.63
C ASN A 29 -15.87 -0.26 11.83
N GLY A 30 -16.33 -1.41 12.28
CA GLY A 30 -17.76 -1.69 12.51
C GLY A 30 -18.16 -3.01 11.88
N SER A 31 -19.47 -3.23 11.76
CA SER A 31 -20.05 -4.42 11.12
C SER A 31 -21.01 -3.98 10.03
N GLY A 32 -20.81 -4.47 8.82
CA GLY A 32 -21.61 -4.10 7.66
C GLY A 32 -20.86 -4.43 6.36
N LEU A 33 -21.49 -4.11 5.23
CA LEU A 33 -20.89 -4.35 3.91
C LEU A 33 -20.12 -3.12 3.40
N VAL A 34 -18.97 -3.37 2.81
CA VAL A 34 -18.14 -2.36 2.14
C VAL A 34 -17.84 -2.85 0.73
N ALA A 35 -18.03 -1.98 -0.26
CA ALA A 35 -17.61 -2.22 -1.63
C ALA A 35 -16.34 -1.39 -1.93
N ILE A 36 -15.33 -2.03 -2.51
CA ILE A 36 -14.09 -1.41 -2.99
C ILE A 36 -14.00 -1.70 -4.48
N THR A 37 -13.80 -0.67 -5.29
CA THR A 37 -13.59 -0.80 -6.74
C THR A 37 -12.11 -0.89 -7.05
N THR A 38 -11.75 -1.70 -8.04
CA THR A 38 -10.35 -1.99 -8.39
C THR A 38 -10.18 -1.94 -9.89
N HIS A 39 -8.96 -1.70 -10.35
CA HIS A 39 -8.61 -2.03 -11.71
C HIS A 39 -8.52 -3.56 -11.85
N PHE A 40 -9.33 -4.13 -12.73
CA PHE A 40 -9.43 -5.58 -12.97
C PHE A 40 -9.77 -6.39 -11.69
N GLU A 41 -9.58 -7.71 -11.77
CA GLU A 41 -9.87 -8.64 -10.68
C GLU A 41 -8.75 -8.59 -9.61
N PRO A 42 -9.07 -8.26 -8.34
CA PRO A 42 -8.07 -8.14 -7.29
C PRO A 42 -7.62 -9.51 -6.77
N ILE A 43 -6.39 -9.56 -6.26
CA ILE A 43 -5.79 -10.76 -5.68
C ILE A 43 -5.69 -10.58 -4.16
N THR A 44 -6.13 -11.59 -3.41
CA THR A 44 -5.99 -11.60 -1.94
C THR A 44 -4.81 -12.48 -1.52
N LEU A 45 -3.89 -11.89 -0.76
CA LEU A 45 -2.70 -12.54 -0.21
C LEU A 45 -2.87 -12.72 1.31
N LEU A 46 -2.70 -13.95 1.79
CA LEU A 46 -2.72 -14.23 3.22
C LEU A 46 -1.40 -13.82 3.87
N VAL A 47 -1.49 -13.15 5.01
CA VAL A 47 -0.35 -12.79 5.86
C VAL A 47 -0.36 -13.72 7.06
N LYS A 48 0.78 -14.35 7.35
CA LYS A 48 0.93 -15.24 8.50
C LYS A 48 2.07 -14.75 9.40
N PRO A 49 2.00 -14.98 10.72
CA PRO A 49 3.07 -14.60 11.63
C PRO A 49 4.42 -15.19 11.20
N GLY A 50 5.44 -14.34 11.06
CA GLY A 50 6.78 -14.74 10.63
C GLY A 50 6.95 -14.96 9.11
N ALA A 51 5.90 -14.76 8.32
CA ALA A 51 5.91 -14.82 6.87
C ALA A 51 5.24 -13.56 6.27
N PRO A 52 5.91 -12.39 6.35
CA PRO A 52 5.32 -11.14 5.93
C PRO A 52 5.09 -11.09 4.41
N VAL A 53 4.06 -10.36 4.00
CA VAL A 53 3.76 -10.11 2.58
C VAL A 53 4.28 -8.73 2.21
N ARG A 54 4.94 -8.63 1.04
CA ARG A 54 5.39 -7.34 0.49
C ARG A 54 4.63 -7.00 -0.78
N THR A 55 4.27 -5.73 -0.94
CA THR A 55 3.51 -5.23 -2.09
C THR A 55 4.01 -3.86 -2.52
N ASP A 56 3.68 -3.49 -3.77
CA ASP A 56 3.83 -2.11 -4.24
C ASP A 56 2.76 -1.21 -3.58
N PRO A 57 3.13 -0.04 -3.00
CA PRO A 57 2.19 0.91 -2.45
C PRO A 57 1.07 1.34 -3.42
N ASN A 58 1.35 1.45 -4.72
CA ASN A 58 0.40 1.87 -5.77
C ASN A 58 -0.55 0.74 -6.22
N ALA A 59 -0.22 -0.51 -5.92
CA ALA A 59 -1.05 -1.67 -6.23
C ALA A 59 -1.86 -2.18 -5.02
N THR A 60 -1.58 -1.67 -3.82
CA THR A 60 -2.23 -2.13 -2.58
C THR A 60 -3.54 -1.41 -2.35
N ILE A 61 -4.65 -2.17 -2.25
CA ILE A 61 -5.99 -1.56 -2.15
C ILE A 61 -6.62 -1.69 -0.76
N ALA A 62 -6.30 -2.74 0.01
CA ALA A 62 -6.86 -3.00 1.33
C ALA A 62 -6.03 -4.00 2.11
N TRP A 63 -6.14 -3.99 3.45
CA TRP A 63 -5.51 -4.98 4.32
C TRP A 63 -6.28 -5.11 5.64
N SER A 64 -6.07 -6.23 6.35
CA SER A 64 -6.68 -6.43 7.67
C SER A 64 -6.15 -5.40 8.68
N GLY A 65 -7.07 -4.76 9.42
CA GLY A 65 -6.72 -3.63 10.31
C GLY A 65 -5.86 -3.96 11.53
N ASN A 66 -5.58 -5.24 11.78
CA ASN A 66 -4.70 -5.77 12.84
C ASN A 66 -3.28 -6.10 12.35
N LEU A 67 -2.99 -5.94 11.04
CA LEU A 67 -1.64 -6.06 10.51
C LEU A 67 -0.78 -4.84 10.89
N ASN A 68 0.53 -5.04 10.88
CA ASN A 68 1.53 -4.01 11.15
C ASN A 68 2.22 -3.59 9.84
N PRO A 69 1.65 -2.64 9.06
CA PRO A 69 2.25 -2.20 7.81
C PRO A 69 3.49 -1.33 8.06
N ALA A 70 4.57 -1.60 7.33
CA ALA A 70 5.82 -0.83 7.37
C ALA A 70 6.34 -0.58 5.95
N PHE A 71 6.97 0.59 5.73
CA PHE A 71 7.67 0.85 4.47
C PHE A 71 9.10 0.28 4.53
N LYS A 72 9.50 -0.40 3.46
CA LYS A 72 10.85 -0.89 3.22
C LYS A 72 11.37 -0.25 1.93
N THR A 73 12.56 0.32 2.01
CA THR A 73 13.32 0.69 0.79
C THR A 73 14.22 -0.49 0.48
N ASP A 74 14.03 -1.12 -0.68
CA ASP A 74 15.01 -2.10 -1.15
C ASP A 74 16.18 -1.31 -1.74
N VAL A 75 17.17 -0.99 -0.90
CA VAL A 75 18.44 -0.42 -1.36
C VAL A 75 19.26 -1.57 -1.95
N SER A 76 18.78 -2.13 -3.06
CA SER A 76 19.60 -3.09 -3.79
C SER A 76 20.75 -2.32 -4.42
N LEU A 77 21.98 -2.69 -4.07
CA LEU A 77 23.25 -2.22 -4.64
C LEU A 77 23.41 -2.54 -6.15
N LYS A 78 22.31 -2.64 -6.92
CA LYS A 78 22.32 -2.69 -8.38
C LYS A 78 22.18 -1.30 -9.02
N SER A 79 22.05 -0.23 -8.23
CA SER A 79 22.00 1.17 -8.69
C SER A 79 23.27 1.72 -9.33
N PHE A 80 24.22 0.87 -9.77
CA PHE A 80 25.40 1.30 -10.52
C PHE A 80 25.31 1.12 -12.04
N PHE A 81 24.17 0.69 -12.58
CA PHE A 81 23.98 0.61 -14.03
C PHE A 81 22.67 1.28 -14.50
N GLY A 82 22.76 2.59 -14.74
CA GLY A 82 22.03 3.27 -15.82
C GLY A 82 20.52 3.47 -15.66
N ARG A 83 20.15 4.75 -15.46
CA ARG A 83 18.83 5.39 -15.68
C ARG A 83 17.74 5.16 -14.61
N GLY A 84 17.61 6.17 -13.73
CA GLY A 84 16.41 6.44 -12.92
C GLY A 84 16.45 5.85 -11.51
N SER A 85 16.98 6.59 -10.54
CA SER A 85 16.97 6.46 -9.06
C SER A 85 17.10 5.11 -8.34
N GLY A 86 16.76 3.94 -8.89
CA GLY A 86 17.05 2.61 -8.36
C GLY A 86 16.44 2.23 -7.00
N GLU A 87 15.65 3.10 -6.37
CA GLU A 87 15.04 2.89 -5.05
C GLU A 87 13.57 2.48 -5.22
N SER A 88 13.24 1.21 -4.97
CA SER A 88 11.85 0.76 -4.86
C SER A 88 11.39 0.86 -3.41
N ILE A 89 10.27 1.56 -3.20
CA ILE A 89 9.58 1.62 -1.91
C ILE A 89 8.51 0.54 -1.93
N GLN A 90 8.57 -0.38 -0.96
CA GLN A 90 7.60 -1.45 -0.78
C GLN A 90 6.87 -1.31 0.55
N MET A 91 5.62 -1.77 0.60
CA MET A 91 4.92 -2.01 1.86
C MET A 91 5.16 -3.44 2.31
N GLU A 92 5.53 -3.64 3.57
CA GLU A 92 5.65 -4.93 4.23
C GLU A 92 4.55 -5.06 5.29
N PHE A 93 3.80 -6.16 5.25
CA PHE A 93 2.72 -6.46 6.18
C PHE A 93 3.09 -7.67 7.01
N ASP A 94 3.15 -7.50 8.33
CA ASP A 94 3.38 -8.56 9.31
C ASP A 94 2.19 -8.71 10.26
N GLY A 95 1.93 -9.94 10.72
CA GLY A 95 0.81 -10.30 11.58
C GLY A 95 0.02 -11.49 11.05
N ASP A 96 -1.28 -11.53 11.36
CA ASP A 96 -2.22 -12.58 10.90
C ASP A 96 -3.43 -11.91 10.24
N GLY A 97 -3.67 -12.19 8.96
CA GLY A 97 -4.73 -11.53 8.20
C GLY A 97 -4.54 -11.64 6.69
N PHE A 98 -4.93 -10.61 5.95
CA PHE A 98 -4.80 -10.56 4.50
C PHE A 98 -4.48 -9.15 3.99
N VAL A 99 -3.89 -9.11 2.79
CA VAL A 99 -3.69 -7.92 1.97
C VAL A 99 -4.35 -8.18 0.62
N VAL A 100 -5.02 -7.18 0.07
CA VAL A 100 -5.61 -7.23 -1.26
C VAL A 100 -4.84 -6.29 -2.17
N VAL A 101 -4.49 -6.77 -3.35
CA VAL A 101 -3.76 -6.01 -4.38
C VAL A 101 -4.55 -6.02 -5.69
N GLN A 102 -4.43 -4.94 -6.45
CA GLN A 102 -4.95 -4.87 -7.82
C GLN A 102 -3.83 -5.22 -8.82
N PRO A 103 -4.12 -5.93 -9.93
CA PRO A 103 -3.16 -6.23 -10.98
C PRO A 103 -2.99 -5.04 -11.93
N TYR A 104 -2.71 -3.86 -11.37
CA TYR A 104 -2.44 -2.62 -12.10
C TYR A 104 -1.57 -1.71 -11.22
N GLU A 105 -0.43 -1.26 -11.75
CA GLU A 105 0.37 -0.22 -11.12
C GLU A 105 -0.13 1.13 -11.62
N GLU A 106 -0.62 1.97 -10.72
CA GLU A 106 -0.89 3.36 -11.05
C GLU A 106 0.45 4.03 -11.41
N VAL A 107 0.58 4.47 -12.66
CA VAL A 107 1.77 5.20 -13.11
C VAL A 107 1.87 6.43 -12.24
N SER A 108 2.89 6.47 -11.38
CA SER A 108 3.11 7.59 -10.47
C SER A 108 2.95 8.96 -11.17
N LEU A 109 2.35 9.91 -10.45
CA LEU A 109 2.19 11.33 -10.83
C LEU A 109 3.51 12.01 -11.28
N GLN A 110 4.67 11.35 -11.18
CA GLN A 110 5.96 11.85 -11.65
C GLN A 110 6.01 12.11 -13.17
N HIS A 111 5.15 11.50 -13.99
CA HIS A 111 5.10 11.82 -15.43
C HIS A 111 4.26 13.06 -15.78
N ALA A 112 3.53 13.67 -14.83
CA ALA A 112 2.60 14.77 -15.14
C ALA A 112 3.21 16.19 -15.08
N VAL A 113 4.50 16.33 -14.77
CA VAL A 113 5.18 17.64 -14.64
C VAL A 113 6.32 17.81 -15.66
N GLY A 114 6.20 17.18 -16.83
CA GLY A 114 7.14 17.30 -17.94
C GLY A 114 6.44 17.57 -19.26
N GLY A 115 5.81 18.75 -19.38
CA GLY A 115 5.28 19.31 -20.63
C GLY A 115 5.63 20.77 -20.72
#